data_AF-A0A0F9HU63-F1
#
_entry.id   AF-A0A0F9HU63-F1
#
_cell.length_a   1.000
_cell.length_b   1.000
_cell.length_c   1.000
_cell.angle_alpha   90.00
_cell.angle_beta   90.00
_cell.angle_gamma   90.00
#
_symmetry.space_group_name_H-M   'P 1'
#
loop_
_entity.id
_entity.type
_entity.pdbx_description
1 polymer ?
#
loop_
_entity_poly.entity_id
_entity_poly.type
_entity_poly.pdbx_seq_one_letter_code
_entity_poly.pdbx_strand_id
1 'polypeptide(L)'
;MVSGWTADDQATTILNGITGWGKDSLDDINLNMDVMSGIAGGSYAEIVRNKKTGTLINLKPLNPGNMTNVINQQGMLTGFEQMAPIRKGGVIQNVMNVLFKRKVIQTFKPEEIFHLPNNRLGDEVHGRSDIEVLEKSITADNQSFDNMSKIQNFQAKPFILFKMKTDNEADIAAFKTKITAMRKTGDDMFIPDDENVLSWEVVTVNPSSILMEWRADIRSEIYRTIGLPQIIPGQSGGGTESDSKVIAKAYELMVKQKQLRYETQFFNQIGLKITLNTPSLMDDLLAKDEAKDGNGAFNVQPNEMQTEKGR
;
A
#
# COMPACT_ATOMS: atom_id res chain seq x y z
N MET A 1 1.73 3.47 11.43
CA MET A 1 1.46 2.34 12.35
C MET A 1 1.68 2.82 13.76
N VAL A 2 0.65 2.68 14.59
CA VAL A 2 0.57 3.19 15.97
C VAL A 2 1.10 2.12 16.91
N SER A 3 2.04 2.46 17.79
CA SER A 3 2.68 1.53 18.74
C SER A 3 1.90 1.46 20.07
N GLY A 4 0.57 1.38 19.99
CA GLY A 4 -0.34 1.57 21.12
C GLY A 4 -0.59 3.04 21.47
N TRP A 5 -1.30 3.27 22.57
CA TRP A 5 -1.73 4.57 23.04
C TRP A 5 -1.62 4.67 24.57
N THR A 6 -1.62 5.90 25.06
CA THR A 6 -1.68 6.23 26.50
C THR A 6 -2.79 7.26 26.75
N ALA A 7 -3.42 7.18 27.92
CA ALA A 7 -4.44 8.11 28.37
C ALA A 7 -4.44 8.17 29.91
N ASP A 8 -5.26 9.04 30.50
CA ASP A 8 -5.50 9.03 31.95
C ASP A 8 -6.21 7.73 32.38
N ASP A 9 -6.14 7.38 33.67
CA ASP A 9 -6.64 6.09 34.17
C ASP A 9 -8.14 5.88 33.89
N GLN A 10 -8.93 6.96 33.96
CA GLN A 10 -10.37 6.91 33.69
C GLN A 10 -10.63 6.66 32.20
N ALA A 11 -10.00 7.42 31.31
CA ALA A 11 -10.11 7.17 29.87
C ALA A 11 -9.58 5.78 29.50
N THR A 12 -8.46 5.36 30.07
CA THR A 12 -7.85 4.04 29.81
C THR A 12 -8.83 2.91 30.13
N THR A 13 -9.53 3.00 31.25
CA THR A 13 -10.55 2.01 31.64
C THR A 13 -11.70 1.96 30.64
N ILE A 14 -12.17 3.12 30.17
CA ILE A 14 -13.23 3.22 29.17
C ILE A 14 -12.77 2.64 27.83
N LEU A 15 -11.58 3.04 27.38
CA LEU A 15 -11.02 2.69 26.08
C LEU A 15 -10.67 1.19 25.98
N ASN A 16 -10.20 0.58 27.07
CA ASN A 16 -9.98 -0.87 27.15
C ASN A 16 -11.29 -1.68 27.10
N GLY A 17 -12.43 -1.06 27.42
CA GLY A 17 -13.75 -1.69 27.33
C GLY A 17 -14.37 -1.65 25.92
N ILE A 18 -13.75 -0.95 24.97
CA ILE A 18 -14.22 -0.87 23.59
C ILE A 18 -14.02 -2.23 22.91
N THR A 19 -15.05 -2.68 22.19
CA THR A 19 -15.07 -4.00 21.54
C THR A 19 -15.35 -3.95 20.04
N GLY A 20 -15.61 -2.77 19.48
CA GLY A 20 -15.93 -2.61 18.06
C GLY A 20 -17.13 -3.44 17.63
N TRP A 21 -16.91 -4.40 16.74
CA TRP A 21 -17.90 -5.41 16.32
C TRP A 21 -18.06 -6.59 17.29
N GLY A 22 -17.50 -6.48 18.50
CA GLY A 22 -17.54 -7.46 19.58
C GLY A 22 -16.21 -8.18 19.83
N LYS A 23 -15.19 -7.95 19.01
CA LYS A 23 -13.86 -8.59 19.11
C LYS A 23 -12.68 -7.64 18.87
N ASP A 24 -12.96 -6.39 18.50
CA ASP A 24 -11.92 -5.44 18.13
C ASP A 24 -11.42 -4.73 19.37
N SER A 25 -10.11 -4.53 19.47
CA SER A 25 -9.52 -3.59 20.42
C SER A 25 -9.57 -2.15 19.88
N LEU A 26 -9.26 -1.17 20.73
CA LEU A 26 -9.09 0.21 20.25
C LEU A 26 -7.96 0.32 19.21
N ASP A 27 -6.89 -0.47 19.35
CA ASP A 27 -5.79 -0.47 18.38
C ASP A 27 -6.25 -0.98 17.00
N ASP A 28 -7.07 -2.04 16.96
CA ASP A 28 -7.65 -2.56 15.73
C ASP A 28 -8.56 -1.53 15.07
N ILE A 29 -9.37 -0.82 15.87
CA ILE A 29 -10.25 0.25 15.40
C ILE A 29 -9.42 1.42 14.84
N ASN A 30 -8.39 1.85 15.56
CA ASN A 30 -7.54 2.95 15.13
C ASN A 30 -6.82 2.63 13.82
N LEU A 31 -6.28 1.41 13.70
CA LEU A 31 -5.66 0.92 12.48
C LEU A 31 -6.65 0.87 11.32
N ASN A 32 -7.85 0.33 11.54
CA ASN A 32 -8.88 0.25 10.51
C ASN A 32 -9.31 1.65 10.05
N MET A 33 -9.51 2.57 10.99
CA MET A 33 -9.85 3.96 10.69
C MET A 33 -8.77 4.68 9.88
N ASP A 34 -7.49 4.49 10.22
CA ASP A 34 -6.36 5.07 9.46
C ASP A 34 -6.33 4.52 8.03
N VAL A 35 -6.32 3.19 7.89
CA VAL A 35 -6.28 2.51 6.59
C VAL A 35 -7.47 2.88 5.71
N MET A 36 -8.69 2.83 6.26
CA MET A 36 -9.91 3.17 5.51
C MET A 36 -9.93 4.63 5.07
N SER A 37 -9.37 5.55 5.87
CA SER A 37 -9.29 6.96 5.48
C SER A 37 -8.41 7.15 4.25
N GLY A 38 -7.27 6.44 4.16
CA GLY A 38 -6.40 6.48 2.98
C GLY A 38 -7.06 5.83 1.75
N ILE A 39 -7.74 4.70 1.93
CA ILE A 39 -8.37 3.93 0.84
C ILE A 39 -9.59 4.65 0.26
N ALA A 40 -10.51 5.10 1.12
CA ALA A 40 -11.82 5.62 0.69
C ALA A 40 -11.93 7.15 0.79
N GLY A 41 -10.84 7.84 1.14
CA GLY A 41 -10.83 9.28 1.41
C GLY A 41 -11.42 9.67 2.76
N GLY A 42 -12.09 8.77 3.46
CA GLY A 42 -12.58 8.99 4.82
C GLY A 42 -12.96 7.70 5.52
N SER A 43 -12.92 7.72 6.84
CA SER A 43 -13.35 6.59 7.67
C SER A 43 -14.37 7.04 8.72
N TYR A 44 -15.25 6.11 9.10
CA TYR A 44 -16.39 6.39 9.97
C TYR A 44 -16.48 5.33 11.05
N ALA A 45 -16.74 5.74 12.28
CA ALA A 45 -17.13 4.84 13.36
C ALA A 45 -18.34 5.41 14.12
N GLU A 46 -19.31 4.57 14.41
CA GLU A 46 -20.45 4.91 15.26
C GLU A 46 -19.98 5.07 16.71
N ILE A 47 -20.26 6.23 17.30
CA ILE A 47 -19.96 6.53 18.70
C ILE A 47 -21.14 6.05 19.54
N VAL A 48 -20.97 4.91 20.20
CA VAL A 48 -22.01 4.34 21.07
C VAL A 48 -21.79 4.85 22.49
N ARG A 49 -22.70 5.71 22.97
CA ARG A 49 -22.67 6.25 24.34
C ARG A 49 -23.79 5.68 25.20
N ASN A 50 -23.54 5.63 26.50
CA ASN A 50 -24.58 5.36 27.47
C ASN A 50 -25.56 6.54 27.50
N LYS A 51 -26.84 6.27 27.20
CA LYS A 51 -27.87 7.32 27.14
C LYS A 51 -28.08 8.07 28.45
N LYS A 52 -27.75 7.45 29.60
CA LYS A 52 -27.94 8.06 30.92
C LYS A 52 -26.74 8.88 31.38
N THR A 53 -25.53 8.36 31.15
CA THR A 53 -24.30 8.97 31.68
C THR A 53 -23.51 9.75 30.64
N GLY A 54 -23.82 9.59 29.34
CA GLY A 54 -23.03 10.15 28.23
C GLY A 54 -21.66 9.48 28.03
N THR A 55 -21.29 8.52 28.89
CA THR A 55 -20.02 7.81 28.83
C THR A 55 -19.93 7.00 27.55
N LEU A 56 -18.76 7.03 26.91
CA LEU A 56 -18.46 6.17 25.76
C LEU A 56 -18.55 4.70 26.20
N ILE A 57 -19.32 3.91 25.45
CA ILE A 57 -19.43 2.44 25.64
C ILE A 57 -18.61 1.73 24.59
N ASN A 58 -18.73 2.16 23.33
CA ASN A 58 -18.10 1.47 22.20
C ASN A 58 -17.85 2.42 21.03
N LEU A 59 -16.92 2.05 20.16
CA LEU A 59 -16.68 2.68 18.86
C LEU A 59 -16.81 1.59 17.81
N LYS A 60 -17.81 1.67 16.94
CA LYS A 60 -18.06 0.63 15.94
C LYS A 60 -17.68 1.13 14.54
N PRO A 61 -16.60 0.62 13.93
CA PRO A 61 -16.24 0.97 12.56
C PRO A 61 -17.38 0.70 11.58
N LEU A 62 -17.64 1.65 10.69
CA LEU A 62 -18.63 1.57 9.62
C LEU A 62 -17.94 1.53 8.26
N ASN A 63 -18.54 0.82 7.31
CA ASN A 63 -17.99 0.73 5.96
C ASN A 63 -18.21 2.06 5.20
N PRO A 64 -17.13 2.76 4.79
CA PRO A 64 -17.24 4.04 4.09
C PRO A 64 -18.01 3.94 2.76
N GLY A 65 -17.98 2.80 2.07
CA GLY A 65 -18.72 2.61 0.80
C GLY A 65 -20.24 2.67 0.94
N ASN A 66 -20.74 2.52 2.17
CA ASN A 66 -22.16 2.61 2.51
C ASN A 66 -22.49 3.87 3.32
N MET A 67 -21.55 4.77 3.54
CA MET A 67 -21.78 6.03 4.26
C MET A 67 -21.87 7.19 3.29
N THR A 68 -22.63 8.23 3.64
CA THR A 68 -22.71 9.46 2.87
C THR A 68 -22.84 10.66 3.81
N ASN A 69 -22.08 11.71 3.51
CA ASN A 69 -22.15 12.97 4.25
C ASN A 69 -23.37 13.75 3.80
N VAL A 70 -24.20 14.19 4.75
CA VAL A 70 -25.35 15.06 4.48
C VAL A 70 -24.95 16.48 4.82
N ILE A 71 -25.10 17.39 3.87
CA ILE A 71 -24.72 18.79 3.99
C ILE A 71 -25.92 19.70 3.78
N ASN A 72 -25.95 20.84 4.46
CA ASN A 72 -26.93 21.88 4.18
C ASN A 72 -26.51 22.75 2.99
N GLN A 73 -27.36 23.73 2.65
CA GLN A 73 -27.12 24.66 1.53
C GLN A 73 -25.88 25.55 1.73
N GLN A 74 -25.41 25.69 2.96
CA GLN A 74 -24.21 26.45 3.32
C GLN A 74 -22.93 25.58 3.29
N GLY A 75 -23.02 24.31 2.88
CA GLY A 75 -21.89 23.38 2.85
C GLY A 75 -21.47 22.85 4.22
N MET A 76 -22.28 23.07 5.27
CA MET A 76 -21.99 22.53 6.60
C MET A 76 -22.55 21.11 6.74
N LEU A 77 -21.76 20.24 7.35
CA LEU A 77 -22.16 18.87 7.67
C LEU A 77 -23.31 18.87 8.69
N THR A 78 -24.46 18.32 8.30
CA THR A 78 -25.64 18.18 9.17
C THR A 78 -25.87 16.76 9.68
N GLY A 79 -25.20 15.77 9.10
CA GLY A 79 -25.30 14.38 9.54
C GLY A 79 -24.67 13.41 8.56
N PHE A 80 -24.91 12.13 8.82
CA PHE A 80 -24.44 11.03 8.00
C PHE A 80 -25.59 10.06 7.71
N GLU A 81 -25.60 9.47 6.52
CA GLU A 81 -26.56 8.45 6.14
C GLU A 81 -25.85 7.14 5.83
N GLN A 82 -26.33 6.06 6.44
CA GLN A 82 -25.95 4.71 6.07
C GLN A 82 -26.93 4.16 5.04
N MET A 83 -26.39 3.76 3.90
CA MET A 83 -27.11 3.29 2.74
C MET A 83 -26.98 1.77 2.57
N ALA A 84 -28.10 1.10 2.31
CA ALA A 84 -28.11 -0.28 1.84
C ALA A 84 -28.28 -0.34 0.32
N PRO A 85 -27.64 -1.32 -0.35
CA PRO A 85 -28.03 -1.68 -1.72
C PRO A 85 -29.47 -2.21 -1.72
N ILE A 86 -30.31 -1.69 -2.62
CA ILE A 86 -31.67 -2.21 -2.79
C ILE A 86 -31.59 -3.54 -3.53
N ARG A 87 -31.99 -4.63 -2.86
CA ARG A 87 -32.17 -5.94 -3.47
C ARG A 87 -33.56 -6.03 -4.09
N LYS A 88 -33.67 -5.99 -5.41
CA LYS A 88 -34.92 -6.32 -6.12
C LYS A 88 -34.85 -7.79 -6.55
N GLY A 89 -35.60 -8.67 -5.90
CA GLY A 89 -35.71 -10.08 -6.28
C GLY A 89 -34.49 -10.96 -5.97
N GLY A 90 -33.71 -10.66 -4.92
CA GLY A 90 -32.59 -11.50 -4.47
C GLY A 90 -31.29 -11.34 -5.26
N VAL A 91 -31.32 -10.69 -6.42
CA VAL A 91 -30.12 -10.34 -7.19
C VAL A 91 -29.56 -9.01 -6.68
N ILE A 92 -28.30 -9.01 -6.25
CA ILE A 92 -27.56 -7.78 -5.97
C ILE A 92 -27.25 -7.17 -7.34
N GLN A 93 -27.99 -6.15 -7.73
CA GLN A 93 -27.64 -5.35 -8.91
C GLN A 93 -26.40 -4.53 -8.54
N ASN A 94 -25.21 -5.07 -8.78
CA ASN A 94 -23.94 -4.33 -8.81
C ASN A 94 -23.60 -4.01 -10.28
N VAL A 95 -24.53 -3.39 -11.01
CA VAL A 95 -24.30 -2.99 -12.40
C VAL A 95 -23.87 -1.54 -12.44
N MET A 96 -22.57 -1.32 -12.60
CA MET A 96 -21.94 -0.01 -12.75
C MET A 96 -22.76 0.90 -13.70
N ASN A 97 -23.06 2.12 -13.27
CA ASN A 97 -23.56 3.26 -14.07
C ASN A 97 -25.08 3.52 -14.22
N VAL A 98 -25.98 2.94 -13.43
CA VAL A 98 -27.37 3.42 -13.37
C VAL A 98 -27.72 3.84 -11.95
N LEU A 99 -28.11 5.10 -11.74
CA LEU A 99 -28.54 5.71 -10.47
C LEU A 99 -29.12 4.67 -9.51
N PHE A 100 -28.27 4.11 -8.65
CA PHE A 100 -28.72 3.13 -7.69
C PHE A 100 -29.62 3.87 -6.72
N LYS A 101 -30.92 3.57 -6.76
CA LYS A 101 -31.77 3.84 -5.61
C LYS A 101 -31.13 3.07 -4.46
N ARG A 102 -30.43 3.77 -3.58
CA ARG A 102 -29.97 3.26 -2.29
C ARG A 102 -31.05 3.59 -1.28
N LYS A 103 -31.28 2.69 -0.34
CA LYS A 103 -32.23 2.94 0.75
C LYS A 103 -31.44 3.43 1.96
N VAL A 104 -31.82 4.59 2.49
CA VAL A 104 -31.33 5.06 3.79
C VAL A 104 -31.83 4.09 4.85
N ILE A 105 -30.89 3.40 5.51
CA ILE A 105 -31.18 2.48 6.60
C ILE A 105 -31.27 3.26 7.91
N GLN A 106 -30.29 4.14 8.11
CA GLN A 106 -30.08 4.85 9.34
C GLN A 106 -29.46 6.21 9.04
N THR A 107 -29.93 7.21 9.76
CA THR A 107 -29.37 8.57 9.74
C THR A 107 -28.74 8.82 11.10
N PHE A 108 -27.56 9.42 11.08
CA PHE A 108 -26.78 9.78 12.26
C PHE A 108 -26.59 11.29 12.30
N LYS A 109 -26.55 11.84 13.51
CA LYS A 109 -26.13 13.21 13.73
C LYS A 109 -24.60 13.31 13.68
N PRO A 110 -24.03 14.51 13.46
CA PRO A 110 -22.58 14.70 13.42
C PRO A 110 -21.87 14.20 14.68
N GLU A 111 -22.46 14.37 15.85
CA GLU A 111 -21.93 13.95 17.15
C GLU A 111 -22.01 12.44 17.42
N GLU A 112 -22.73 11.68 16.58
CA GLU A 112 -22.90 10.22 16.72
C GLU A 112 -21.87 9.43 15.89
N ILE A 113 -21.08 10.11 15.04
CA ILE A 113 -20.09 9.49 14.17
C ILE A 113 -18.72 10.12 14.41
N PHE A 114 -17.74 9.27 14.67
CA PHE A 114 -16.34 9.62 14.60
C PHE A 114 -15.89 9.52 13.14
N HIS A 115 -15.63 10.67 12.51
CA HIS A 115 -15.26 10.79 11.10
C HIS A 115 -13.83 11.32 10.94
N LEU A 116 -13.00 10.59 10.21
CA LEU A 116 -11.64 11.00 9.86
C LEU A 116 -11.52 11.16 8.35
N PRO A 117 -11.62 12.38 7.82
CA PRO A 117 -11.36 12.63 6.40
C PRO A 117 -9.84 12.60 6.14
N ASN A 118 -9.41 12.02 5.02
CA ASN A 118 -8.02 12.01 4.59
C ASN A 118 -7.70 13.22 3.70
N ASN A 119 -6.58 13.92 3.93
CA ASN A 119 -6.06 14.97 3.04
C ASN A 119 -7.07 16.05 2.53
N ARG A 120 -8.12 16.31 3.32
CA ARG A 120 -9.15 17.34 3.06
C ARG A 120 -8.55 18.72 2.88
N LEU A 121 -8.93 19.42 1.82
CA LEU A 121 -8.45 20.77 1.50
C LEU A 121 -9.63 21.75 1.40
N GLY A 122 -9.51 22.93 2.00
CA GLY A 122 -10.52 23.99 1.88
C GLY A 122 -11.90 23.60 2.45
N ASP A 123 -12.94 23.76 1.62
CA ASP A 123 -14.36 23.52 1.91
C ASP A 123 -14.85 22.10 1.58
N GLU A 124 -13.94 21.19 1.22
CA GLU A 124 -14.27 19.78 1.01
C GLU A 124 -14.85 19.16 2.29
N VAL A 125 -16.01 18.50 2.17
CA VAL A 125 -16.66 17.84 3.32
C VAL A 125 -16.16 16.40 3.51
N HIS A 126 -15.71 15.77 2.44
CA HIS A 126 -15.06 14.46 2.43
C HIS A 126 -13.55 14.64 2.25
N GLY A 127 -12.78 13.61 2.56
CA GLY A 127 -11.36 13.60 2.21
C GLY A 127 -11.12 12.93 0.86
N ARG A 128 -9.87 12.95 0.41
CA ARG A 128 -9.43 12.41 -0.88
C ARG A 128 -8.75 11.05 -0.69
N SER A 129 -9.09 10.10 -1.55
CA SER A 129 -8.48 8.77 -1.54
C SER A 129 -7.08 8.82 -2.13
N ASP A 130 -6.12 8.17 -1.47
CA ASP A 130 -4.77 8.00 -2.01
C ASP A 130 -4.80 7.05 -3.23
N ILE A 131 -5.78 6.13 -3.29
CA ILE A 131 -5.96 5.19 -4.40
C ILE A 131 -6.45 5.89 -5.65
N GLU A 132 -7.39 6.83 -5.53
CA GLU A 132 -7.90 7.59 -6.69
C GLU A 132 -6.79 8.39 -7.37
N VAL A 133 -5.86 8.95 -6.57
CA VAL A 133 -4.68 9.65 -7.10
C VAL A 133 -3.73 8.68 -7.81
N LEU A 134 -3.60 7.46 -7.28
CA LEU A 134 -2.67 6.44 -7.77
C LEU A 134 -3.21 5.51 -8.85
N GLU A 135 -4.49 5.59 -9.20
CA GLU A 135 -5.15 4.66 -10.11
C GLU A 135 -4.41 4.54 -11.45
N LYS A 136 -3.94 5.66 -12.00
CA LYS A 136 -3.19 5.69 -13.26
C LYS A 136 -1.85 4.95 -13.15
N SER A 137 -1.08 5.21 -12.10
CA SER A 137 0.23 4.60 -11.88
C SER A 137 0.10 3.11 -11.55
N ILE A 138 -0.92 2.71 -10.77
CA ILE A 138 -1.23 1.30 -10.50
C ILE A 138 -1.63 0.57 -11.78
N THR A 139 -2.50 1.17 -12.60
CA THR A 139 -2.90 0.59 -13.89
C THR A 139 -1.70 0.43 -14.83
N ALA A 140 -0.81 1.43 -14.87
CA ALA A 140 0.41 1.37 -15.68
C ALA A 140 1.38 0.28 -15.18
N ASP A 141 1.59 0.13 -13.87
CA ASP A 141 2.45 -0.94 -13.33
C ASP A 141 1.86 -2.33 -13.61
N ASN A 142 0.55 -2.52 -13.46
CA ASN A 142 -0.13 -3.78 -13.80
C ASN A 142 0.03 -4.13 -15.28
N GLN A 143 -0.22 -3.18 -16.19
CA GLN A 143 0.00 -3.38 -17.63
C GLN A 143 1.47 -3.70 -17.94
N SER A 144 2.40 -3.02 -17.26
CA SER A 144 3.82 -3.29 -17.42
C SER A 144 4.20 -4.70 -16.92
N PHE A 145 3.64 -5.13 -15.79
CA PHE A 145 3.83 -6.47 -15.25
C PHE A 145 3.33 -7.54 -16.22
N ASP A 146 2.14 -7.36 -16.81
CA ASP A 146 1.58 -8.27 -17.81
C ASP A 146 2.46 -8.37 -19.06
N ASN A 147 2.95 -7.23 -19.55
CA ASN A 147 3.86 -7.20 -20.70
C ASN A 147 5.18 -7.91 -20.39
N MET A 148 5.74 -7.70 -19.20
CA MET A 148 6.97 -8.34 -18.77
C MET A 148 6.81 -9.84 -18.54
N SER A 149 5.67 -10.26 -18.01
CA SER A 149 5.32 -11.68 -17.90
C SER A 149 5.30 -12.34 -19.29
N LYS A 150 4.74 -11.67 -20.30
CA LYS A 150 4.79 -12.16 -21.69
C LYS A 150 6.22 -12.24 -22.23
N ILE A 151 7.06 -11.23 -22.00
CA ILE A 151 8.46 -11.25 -22.43
C ILE A 151 9.23 -12.38 -21.75
N GLN A 152 9.05 -12.57 -20.44
CA GLN A 152 9.68 -13.68 -19.71
C GLN A 152 9.19 -15.04 -20.21
N ASN A 153 7.91 -15.16 -20.54
CA ASN A 153 7.38 -16.36 -21.19
C ASN A 153 8.05 -16.60 -22.57
N PHE A 154 8.31 -15.54 -23.36
CA PHE A 154 9.08 -15.67 -24.59
C PHE A 154 10.54 -16.06 -24.35
N GLN A 155 11.16 -15.58 -23.27
CA GLN A 155 12.54 -15.97 -22.93
C GLN A 155 12.61 -17.43 -22.47
N ALA A 156 11.64 -17.89 -21.67
CA ALA A 156 11.55 -19.27 -21.22
C ALA A 156 11.13 -20.23 -22.35
N LYS A 157 10.29 -19.76 -23.28
CA LYS A 157 9.81 -20.52 -24.44
C LYS A 157 10.04 -19.67 -25.69
N PRO A 158 11.24 -19.72 -26.29
CA PRO A 158 11.60 -18.88 -27.41
C PRO A 158 10.60 -18.99 -28.56
N PHE A 159 10.27 -17.83 -29.11
CA PHE A 159 9.56 -17.78 -30.37
C PHE A 159 10.55 -18.19 -31.47
N ILE A 160 10.24 -19.28 -32.18
CA ILE A 160 11.10 -19.80 -33.24
C ILE A 160 10.32 -19.66 -34.54
N LEU A 161 10.90 -18.93 -35.50
CA LEU A 161 10.38 -18.91 -36.86
C LEU A 161 10.98 -20.08 -37.61
N PHE A 162 10.14 -21.03 -37.97
CA PHE A 162 10.52 -22.14 -38.84
C PHE A 162 10.19 -21.74 -40.28
N LYS A 163 11.21 -21.57 -41.12
CA LYS A 163 11.04 -21.35 -42.56
C LYS A 163 11.16 -22.71 -43.25
N MET A 164 10.04 -23.17 -43.81
CA MET A 164 9.94 -24.45 -44.52
C MET A 164 9.84 -24.20 -46.02
N LYS A 165 10.45 -25.07 -46.85
CA LYS A 165 10.39 -24.97 -48.32
C LYS A 165 9.21 -25.72 -48.96
N THR A 166 8.21 -26.12 -48.16
CA THR A 166 7.02 -26.85 -48.64
C THR A 166 5.77 -26.00 -48.45
N ASP A 167 4.89 -26.00 -49.46
CA ASP A 167 3.58 -25.33 -49.44
C ASP A 167 2.44 -26.32 -49.11
N ASN A 168 2.76 -27.60 -48.86
CA ASN A 168 1.76 -28.61 -48.52
C ASN A 168 1.25 -28.43 -47.08
N GLU A 169 -0.02 -28.04 -46.93
CA GLU A 169 -0.66 -27.81 -45.62
C GLU A 169 -0.58 -29.02 -44.68
N ALA A 170 -0.64 -30.25 -45.22
CA ALA A 170 -0.57 -31.47 -44.42
C ALA A 170 0.81 -31.65 -43.74
N ASP A 171 1.88 -31.35 -44.48
CA ASP A 171 3.25 -31.45 -43.97
C ASP A 171 3.53 -30.35 -42.93
N ILE A 172 3.02 -29.14 -43.17
CA ILE A 172 3.08 -28.03 -42.22
C ILE A 172 2.32 -28.37 -40.92
N ALA A 173 1.11 -28.95 -41.04
CA ALA A 173 0.31 -29.33 -39.88
C ALA A 173 0.95 -30.47 -39.07
N ALA A 174 1.53 -31.47 -39.74
CA ALA A 174 2.28 -32.55 -39.10
C ALA A 174 3.51 -32.00 -38.36
N PHE A 175 4.26 -31.09 -38.98
CA PHE A 175 5.40 -30.42 -38.37
C PHE A 175 4.99 -29.60 -37.14
N LYS A 176 3.93 -28.77 -37.25
CA LYS A 176 3.38 -28.00 -36.13
C LYS A 176 2.97 -28.88 -34.95
N THR A 177 2.35 -30.02 -35.23
CA THR A 177 1.91 -30.97 -34.20
C THR A 177 3.10 -31.56 -33.45
N LYS A 178 4.16 -31.97 -34.17
CA LYS A 178 5.41 -32.48 -33.58
C LYS A 178 6.09 -31.42 -32.70
N ILE A 179 6.25 -30.20 -33.19
CA ILE A 179 6.85 -29.10 -32.43
C ILE A 179 6.02 -28.76 -31.18
N THR A 180 4.69 -28.75 -31.29
CA THR A 180 3.81 -28.45 -30.15
C THR A 180 3.87 -29.54 -29.08
N ALA A 181 3.94 -30.82 -29.49
CA ALA A 181 4.09 -31.94 -28.58
C ALA A 181 5.43 -31.87 -27.83
N MET A 182 6.55 -31.66 -28.55
CA MET A 182 7.87 -31.55 -27.94
C MET A 182 8.02 -30.32 -27.02
N ARG A 183 7.43 -29.18 -27.38
CA ARG A 183 7.39 -27.99 -26.50
C ARG A 183 6.59 -28.22 -25.22
N LYS A 184 5.69 -29.20 -25.19
CA LYS A 184 4.90 -29.55 -24.00
C LYS A 184 5.64 -30.53 -23.10
N THR A 185 6.40 -31.46 -23.65
CA THR A 185 7.14 -32.49 -22.90
C THR A 185 8.56 -32.08 -22.53
N GLY A 186 9.17 -31.17 -23.29
CA GLY A 186 10.58 -30.77 -23.11
C GLY A 186 11.57 -31.74 -23.75
N ASP A 187 11.11 -32.62 -24.65
CA ASP A 187 11.95 -33.64 -25.29
C ASP A 187 12.82 -33.08 -26.42
N ASP A 188 13.96 -33.73 -26.66
CA ASP A 188 14.92 -33.38 -27.71
C ASP A 188 14.36 -33.68 -29.12
N MET A 189 14.55 -32.74 -30.04
CA MET A 189 14.18 -32.91 -31.45
C MET A 189 15.41 -33.25 -32.30
N PHE A 190 15.37 -34.40 -32.98
CA PHE A 190 16.37 -34.76 -33.99
C PHE A 190 15.83 -34.41 -35.38
N ILE A 191 16.47 -33.44 -36.05
CA ILE A 191 16.20 -33.08 -37.44
C ILE A 191 17.34 -33.67 -38.29
N PRO A 192 17.04 -34.45 -39.36
CA PRO A 192 18.05 -34.89 -40.31
C PRO A 192 18.73 -33.68 -40.94
N ASP A 193 20.07 -33.67 -40.93
CA ASP A 193 20.87 -32.56 -41.42
C ASP A 193 20.85 -32.54 -42.96
N ASP A 194 19.84 -31.86 -43.51
CA ASP A 194 19.77 -31.50 -44.92
C ASP A 194 19.65 -29.97 -44.98
N GLU A 195 20.75 -29.32 -45.34
CA GLU A 195 20.91 -27.85 -45.42
C GLU A 195 19.79 -27.18 -46.26
N ASN A 196 19.03 -27.96 -47.02
CA ASN A 196 17.95 -27.48 -47.87
C ASN A 196 16.54 -27.57 -47.30
N VAL A 197 16.29 -28.19 -46.14
CA VAL A 197 14.92 -28.56 -45.72
C VAL A 197 14.32 -27.61 -44.67
N LEU A 198 15.11 -27.11 -43.73
CA LEU A 198 14.60 -26.31 -42.61
C LEU A 198 15.62 -25.26 -42.18
N SER A 199 15.22 -23.98 -42.15
CA SER A 199 15.97 -22.93 -41.47
C SER A 199 15.13 -22.37 -40.32
N TRP A 200 15.76 -22.12 -39.17
CA TRP A 200 15.08 -21.58 -38.01
C TRP A 200 15.80 -20.35 -37.46
N GLU A 201 15.03 -19.40 -36.95
CA GLU A 201 15.54 -18.21 -36.27
C GLU A 201 14.85 -18.13 -34.90
N VAL A 202 15.65 -18.09 -33.82
CA VAL A 202 15.14 -17.77 -32.49
C VAL A 202 15.04 -16.26 -32.37
N VAL A 203 13.82 -15.77 -32.15
CA VAL A 203 13.59 -14.37 -31.82
C VAL A 203 13.75 -14.20 -30.32
N THR A 204 14.79 -13.48 -29.92
CA THR A 204 14.96 -13.01 -28.54
C THR A 204 14.36 -11.62 -28.41
N VAL A 205 13.49 -11.46 -27.43
CA VAL A 205 12.95 -10.14 -27.05
C VAL A 205 13.56 -9.79 -25.71
N ASN A 206 14.42 -8.78 -25.70
CA ASN A 206 14.97 -8.23 -24.47
C ASN A 206 14.23 -6.94 -24.12
N PRO A 207 13.79 -6.76 -22.86
CA PRO A 207 13.21 -5.50 -22.44
C PRO A 207 14.30 -4.42 -22.50
N SER A 208 13.94 -3.25 -23.04
CA SER A 208 14.83 -2.09 -23.06
C SER A 208 15.14 -1.62 -21.63
N SER A 209 16.35 -1.12 -21.39
CA SER A 209 16.73 -0.50 -20.11
C SER A 209 15.81 0.67 -19.77
N ILE A 210 15.40 1.46 -20.77
CA ILE A 210 14.46 2.58 -20.62
C ILE A 210 13.11 2.11 -20.05
N LEU A 211 12.62 0.95 -20.50
CA LEU A 211 11.36 0.39 -19.98
C LEU A 211 11.52 0.00 -18.51
N MET A 212 12.67 -0.56 -18.13
CA MET A 212 12.95 -0.94 -16.75
C MET A 212 13.12 0.28 -15.83
N GLU A 213 13.75 1.36 -16.30
CA GLU A 213 13.84 2.63 -15.60
C GLU A 213 12.45 3.26 -15.40
N TRP A 214 11.63 3.30 -16.46
CA TRP A 214 10.25 3.80 -16.37
C TRP A 214 9.41 3.02 -15.34
N ARG A 215 9.57 1.69 -15.26
CA ARG A 215 8.92 0.88 -14.22
C ARG A 215 9.37 1.24 -12.82
N ALA A 216 10.67 1.48 -12.64
CA ALA A 216 11.21 1.91 -11.35
C ALA A 216 10.67 3.29 -10.95
N ASP A 217 10.49 4.19 -11.91
CA ASP A 217 9.91 5.52 -11.70
C ASP A 217 8.41 5.44 -11.33
N ILE A 218 7.60 4.61 -12.00
CA ILE A 218 6.19 4.38 -11.64
C ILE A 218 6.07 3.87 -10.19
N ARG A 219 6.87 2.86 -9.81
CA ARG A 219 6.88 2.36 -8.44
C ARG A 219 7.31 3.43 -7.46
N SER A 220 8.28 4.25 -7.87
CA SER A 220 8.76 5.36 -7.05
C SER A 220 7.69 6.41 -6.79
N GLU A 221 6.90 6.74 -7.80
CA GLU A 221 5.75 7.64 -7.69
C GLU A 221 4.69 7.09 -6.71
N ILE A 222 4.41 5.78 -6.74
CA ILE A 222 3.48 5.13 -5.80
C ILE A 222 3.94 5.36 -4.36
N TYR A 223 5.21 5.08 -4.05
CA TYR A 223 5.77 5.27 -2.72
C TYR A 223 5.80 6.73 -2.27
N ARG A 224 6.17 7.66 -3.17
CA ARG A 224 6.18 9.10 -2.88
C ARG A 224 4.79 9.64 -2.56
N THR A 225 3.77 9.19 -3.30
CA THR A 225 2.39 9.67 -3.13
C THR A 225 1.79 9.22 -1.80
N ILE A 226 2.01 7.97 -1.38
CA ILE A 226 1.55 7.48 -0.07
C ILE A 226 2.42 7.98 1.10
N GLY A 227 3.51 8.71 0.82
CA GLY A 227 4.44 9.21 1.83
C GLY A 227 5.24 8.10 2.51
N LEU A 228 5.43 6.95 1.86
CA LEU A 228 6.29 5.87 2.35
C LEU A 228 7.66 5.98 1.69
N PRO A 229 8.75 6.09 2.46
CA PRO A 229 10.07 6.04 1.89
C PRO A 229 10.41 4.64 1.37
N GLN A 230 11.05 4.56 0.20
CA GLN A 230 11.39 3.31 -0.50
C GLN A 230 12.40 2.42 0.24
N ILE A 231 13.18 3.01 1.15
CA ILE A 231 14.15 2.27 1.97
C ILE A 231 13.43 1.33 2.96
N ILE A 232 12.24 1.69 3.43
CA ILE A 232 11.48 0.92 4.42
C ILE A 232 10.99 -0.44 3.86
N PRO A 233 10.41 -0.53 2.65
CA PRO A 233 10.03 -1.83 2.06
C PRO A 233 11.22 -2.65 1.50
N GLY A 234 12.47 -2.27 1.81
CA GLY A 234 13.65 -3.09 1.49
C GLY A 234 14.21 -2.91 0.08
N GLN A 235 13.89 -1.80 -0.60
CA GLN A 235 14.53 -1.46 -1.87
C GLN A 235 15.95 -0.91 -1.59
N SER A 236 16.90 -1.80 -1.35
CA SER A 236 18.31 -1.54 -1.01
C SER A 236 19.15 -1.01 -2.18
N GLY A 237 18.56 -0.18 -3.03
CA GLY A 237 19.24 0.47 -4.15
C GLY A 237 20.12 1.62 -3.69
N GLY A 238 21.32 1.33 -3.18
CA GLY A 238 22.46 2.25 -3.17
C GLY A 238 22.45 3.43 -2.19
N GLY A 239 21.48 3.55 -1.28
CA GLY A 239 21.50 4.58 -0.24
C GLY A 239 22.60 4.34 0.79
N THR A 240 23.36 5.37 1.15
CA THR A 240 24.27 5.29 2.30
C THR A 240 23.45 5.17 3.60
N GLU A 241 24.09 4.70 4.67
CA GLU A 241 23.44 4.62 5.98
C GLU A 241 22.95 6.00 6.46
N SER A 242 23.72 7.06 6.16
CA SER A 242 23.33 8.45 6.42
C SER A 242 22.07 8.86 5.66
N ASP A 243 21.90 8.45 4.40
CA ASP A 243 20.69 8.76 3.63
C ASP A 243 19.47 8.06 4.24
N SER A 244 19.64 6.79 4.62
CA SER A 244 18.61 6.00 5.30
C SER A 244 18.19 6.68 6.60
N LYS A 245 19.15 7.27 7.32
CA LYS A 245 18.88 7.99 8.57
C LYS A 245 18.06 9.26 8.37
N VAL A 246 18.44 10.10 7.40
CA VAL A 246 17.70 11.33 7.07
C VAL A 246 16.27 11.00 6.62
N ILE A 247 16.12 9.97 5.78
CA ILE A 247 14.84 9.55 5.25
C ILE A 247 13.91 9.03 6.35
N ALA A 248 14.41 8.21 7.28
CA ALA A 248 13.60 7.70 8.37
C ALA A 248 13.21 8.80 9.37
N LYS A 249 14.05 9.82 9.61
CA LYS A 249 13.66 11.01 10.38
C LYS A 249 12.59 11.87 9.69
N ALA A 250 12.67 12.04 8.37
CA ALA A 250 11.62 12.72 7.60
C ALA A 250 10.28 11.96 7.68
N TYR A 251 10.33 10.62 7.63
CA TYR A 251 9.15 9.78 7.80
C TYR A 251 8.54 9.90 9.21
N GLU A 252 9.37 9.92 10.25
CA GLU A 252 8.94 10.12 11.64
C GLU A 252 8.14 11.42 11.80
N LEU A 253 8.55 12.51 11.16
CA LEU A 253 7.82 13.78 11.18
C LEU A 253 6.43 13.67 10.55
N MET A 254 6.32 12.99 9.41
CA MET A 254 5.03 12.74 8.76
C MET A 254 4.10 11.89 9.62
N VAL A 255 4.63 10.84 10.25
CA VAL A 255 3.87 9.99 11.17
C VAL A 255 3.39 10.78 12.39
N LYS A 256 4.27 11.60 13.00
CA LYS A 256 3.92 12.47 14.13
C LYS A 256 2.79 13.44 13.77
N GLN A 257 2.85 14.06 12.60
CA GLN A 257 1.80 14.98 12.15
C GLN A 257 0.46 14.26 11.98
N LYS A 258 0.46 13.05 11.41
CA LYS A 258 -0.75 12.21 11.29
C LYS A 258 -1.30 11.81 12.67
N GLN A 259 -0.42 11.40 13.59
CA GLN A 259 -0.81 11.05 14.96
C GLN A 259 -1.42 12.24 15.70
N LEU A 260 -0.79 13.41 15.67
CA LEU A 260 -1.32 14.62 16.30
C LEU A 260 -2.69 15.01 15.74
N ARG A 261 -2.86 14.91 14.42
CA ARG A 261 -4.16 15.14 13.77
C ARG A 261 -5.20 14.14 14.30
N TYR A 262 -4.84 12.86 14.39
CA TYR A 262 -5.71 11.81 14.91
C TYR A 262 -6.12 12.09 16.35
N GLU A 263 -5.16 12.36 17.25
CA GLU A 263 -5.39 12.69 18.66
C GLU A 263 -6.30 13.90 18.81
N THR A 264 -6.07 14.94 18.00
CA THR A 264 -6.89 16.16 18.00
C THR A 264 -8.33 15.85 17.58
N GLN A 265 -8.52 15.04 16.54
CA GLN A 265 -9.87 14.65 16.09
C GLN A 265 -10.56 13.73 17.10
N PHE A 266 -9.81 12.80 17.70
CA PHE A 266 -10.31 11.92 18.75
C PHE A 266 -10.79 12.76 19.94
N PHE A 267 -10.01 13.73 20.39
CA PHE A 267 -10.42 14.64 21.46
C PHE A 267 -11.62 15.50 21.06
N ASN A 268 -11.62 16.11 19.88
CA ASN A 268 -12.69 17.02 19.45
C ASN A 268 -14.04 16.32 19.25
N GLN A 269 -14.05 15.07 18.78
CA GLN A 269 -15.28 14.35 18.46
C GLN A 269 -15.72 13.40 19.58
N ILE A 270 -14.78 12.77 20.28
CA ILE A 270 -15.07 11.77 21.32
C ILE A 270 -14.97 12.38 22.73
N GLY A 271 -14.21 13.46 22.90
CA GLY A 271 -14.04 14.13 24.19
C GLY A 271 -13.07 13.43 25.14
N LEU A 272 -12.27 12.48 24.64
CA LEU A 272 -11.24 11.78 25.41
C LEU A 272 -9.87 12.15 24.86
N LYS A 273 -8.90 12.40 25.73
CA LYS A 273 -7.54 12.72 25.33
C LYS A 273 -6.71 11.44 25.30
N ILE A 274 -6.15 11.12 24.13
CA ILE A 274 -5.22 10.02 23.95
C ILE A 274 -3.89 10.58 23.42
N THR A 275 -2.80 9.89 23.73
CA THR A 275 -1.48 10.15 23.14
C THR A 275 -1.02 8.86 22.47
N LEU A 276 -0.83 8.90 21.16
CA LEU A 276 -0.38 7.77 20.37
C LEU A 276 1.13 7.63 20.50
N ASN A 277 1.60 6.41 20.74
CA ASN A 277 3.02 6.18 20.87
C ASN A 277 3.67 6.27 19.48
N THR A 278 4.64 7.17 19.34
CA THR A 278 5.53 7.20 18.17
C THR A 278 6.43 5.97 18.20
N PRO A 279 6.54 5.19 17.10
CA PRO A 279 7.52 4.12 17.04
C PRO A 279 8.94 4.70 17.16
N SER A 280 9.73 4.21 18.10
CA SER A 280 11.15 4.57 18.27
C SER A 280 11.98 3.91 17.17
N LEU A 281 11.84 4.37 15.93
CA LEU A 281 12.49 3.72 14.78
C LEU A 281 14.02 3.88 14.78
N MET A 282 14.57 4.89 15.47
CA MET A 282 15.96 5.27 15.27
C MET A 282 16.75 5.71 16.48
N ASP A 283 16.14 6.26 17.53
CA ASP A 283 16.93 6.84 18.63
C ASP A 283 17.72 5.75 19.37
N ASP A 284 17.15 4.55 19.53
CA ASP A 284 17.83 3.39 20.10
C ASP A 284 18.92 2.79 19.20
N LEU A 285 18.86 3.03 17.88
CA LEU A 285 19.87 2.57 16.92
C LEU A 285 20.99 3.60 16.76
N LEU A 286 20.66 4.90 16.74
CA LEU A 286 21.61 6.01 16.71
C LEU A 286 22.48 6.01 17.97
N ALA A 287 21.88 5.83 19.16
CA ALA A 287 22.63 5.74 20.41
C ALA A 287 23.59 4.53 20.44
N LYS A 288 23.26 3.43 19.75
CA LYS A 288 24.12 2.25 19.65
C LYS A 288 25.28 2.43 18.67
N ASP A 289 25.12 3.22 17.61
CA ASP A 289 26.21 3.55 16.69
C ASP A 289 27.17 4.59 17.26
N GLU A 290 26.67 5.63 17.93
CA GLU A 290 27.53 6.60 18.61
C GLU A 290 28.43 5.92 19.67
N ALA A 291 27.89 4.89 20.34
CA ALA A 291 28.66 4.06 21.28
C ALA A 291 29.68 3.13 20.59
N LYS A 292 29.47 2.75 19.32
CA LYS A 292 30.42 1.96 18.53
C LYS A 292 31.56 2.83 17.98
N ASP A 293 31.25 3.99 17.43
CA ASP A 293 32.25 4.90 16.86
C ASP A 293 33.08 5.61 17.93
N GLY A 294 32.52 5.83 19.13
CA GLY A 294 33.22 6.43 20.26
C GLY A 294 34.34 5.58 20.86
N ASN A 295 34.36 4.26 20.63
CA ASN A 295 35.33 3.34 21.26
C ASN A 295 36.46 2.85 20.33
N GLY A 296 36.45 3.20 19.04
CA GLY A 296 37.42 2.71 18.04
C GLY A 296 38.35 3.75 17.41
N ALA A 297 38.01 5.04 17.45
CA ALA A 297 38.68 6.05 16.62
C ALA A 297 39.85 6.80 17.27
N PHE A 298 40.14 6.60 18.56
CA PHE A 298 41.21 7.34 19.27
C PHE A 298 42.29 6.51 19.98
N ASN A 299 42.28 5.18 19.86
CA ASN A 299 43.41 4.36 20.33
C ASN A 299 44.43 4.14 19.20
N VAL A 300 45.06 5.24 18.76
CA VAL A 300 46.37 5.14 18.11
C VAL A 300 47.37 4.76 19.20
N GLN A 301 47.81 3.50 19.21
CA GLN A 301 48.86 3.06 20.13
C GLN A 301 50.15 3.86 19.87
N PRO A 302 50.77 4.50 20.88
CA PRO A 302 52.00 5.30 20.68
C PRO A 302 53.26 4.51 20.31
N ASN A 303 53.18 3.20 20.02
CA ASN A 303 54.35 2.34 19.89
C ASN A 303 54.92 2.18 18.47
N GLU A 304 54.37 2.86 17.46
CA GLU A 304 54.90 2.83 16.08
C GLU A 304 55.76 4.05 15.71
N MET A 305 56.41 4.69 16.68
CA MET A 305 57.51 5.65 16.46
C MET A 305 58.81 5.16 17.13
N GLN A 306 59.38 4.07 16.63
CA GLN A 306 60.82 3.83 16.75
C GLN A 306 61.40 3.61 15.36
N THR A 307 61.80 4.71 14.74
CA THR A 307 62.64 4.73 13.55
C THR A 307 64.03 4.22 13.92
N GLU A 308 64.46 3.14 13.26
CA GLU A 308 65.83 2.65 13.21
C GLU A 308 66.81 3.79 12.93
N LYS A 309 67.74 4.04 13.87
CA LYS A 309 69.03 4.67 13.55
C LYS A 309 70.05 3.56 13.40
N GLY A 310 70.36 3.24 12.15
CA GLY A 310 71.49 2.39 11.80
C GLY A 310 72.81 3.07 12.15
N ARG A 311 73.68 2.32 12.84
CA ARG A 311 75.13 2.23 12.59
C ARG A 311 75.65 0.93 13.17
#